data_AF-A0A261CYK9-F1
#
_entry.id   AF-A0A261CYK9-F1
#
_cell.length_a   1.000
_cell.length_b   1.000
_cell.length_c   1.000
_cell.angle_alpha   90.00
_cell.angle_beta   90.00
_cell.angle_gamma   90.00
#
_symmetry.space_group_name_H-M   'P 1'
#
loop_
_entity.id
_entity.type
_entity.pdbx_description
1 polymer ?
#
loop_
_entity_poly.entity_id
_entity_poly.type
_entity_poly.pdbx_seq_one_letter_code
_entity_poly.pdbx_strand_id
1 'polypeptide(L)'
;MLTVDGQIFTITERDGGHDYTWDTGPNPGYGFSESAPMTAQVPEQDATRIRPTPPPSNTLSHYRASIRDFLDAIDPNTGYLEE
;
A
#
# COMPACT_ATOMS: atom_id res chain seq x y z
N MET A 1 -4.15 -4.57 11.29
CA MET A 1 -3.71 -5.88 10.80
C MET A 1 -4.62 -6.33 9.66
N LEU A 2 -4.06 -6.85 8.58
CA LEU A 2 -4.76 -7.29 7.38
C LEU A 2 -4.17 -8.63 6.90
N THR A 3 -5.04 -9.59 6.61
CA THR A 3 -4.65 -10.87 6.01
C THR A 3 -4.89 -10.86 4.50
N VAL A 4 -3.87 -11.21 3.73
CA VAL A 4 -3.88 -11.28 2.26
C VAL A 4 -3.16 -12.55 1.84
N ASP A 5 -3.85 -13.44 1.12
CA ASP A 5 -3.26 -14.70 0.60
C ASP A 5 -2.55 -15.55 1.68
N GLY A 6 -3.11 -15.54 2.90
CA GLY A 6 -2.58 -16.25 4.08
C GLY A 6 -1.45 -15.52 4.81
N GLN A 7 -0.96 -14.40 4.27
CA GLN A 7 0.05 -13.55 4.90
C GLN A 7 -0.60 -12.44 5.75
N ILE A 8 0.02 -12.10 6.88
CA ILE A 8 -0.46 -11.05 7.78
C ILE A 8 0.43 -9.83 7.66
N PHE A 9 -0.21 -8.67 7.51
CA PHE A 9 0.43 -7.37 7.47
C PHE A 9 -0.13 -6.42 8.52
N THR A 10 0.75 -5.68 9.18
CA THR A 10 0.40 -4.54 10.01
C THR A 10 0.52 -3.27 9.19
N ILE A 11 -0.57 -2.51 9.11
CA ILE A 11 -0.65 -1.26 8.35
C ILE A 11 -0.64 -0.12 9.35
N THR A 12 0.31 0.79 9.20
CA THR A 12 0.46 1.97 10.05
C THR A 12 0.31 3.20 9.18
N GLU A 13 -0.61 4.09 9.55
CA GLU A 13 -0.75 5.38 8.88
C GLU A 13 0.39 6.32 9.30
N ARG A 14 0.98 7.00 8.33
CA ARG A 14 2.01 8.04 8.51
C ARG A 14 1.53 9.33 7.87
N ASP A 15 2.14 10.45 8.27
CA ASP A 15 1.88 11.73 7.62
C ASP A 15 2.25 11.62 6.12
N GLY A 16 1.23 11.61 5.27
CA GLY A 16 1.38 11.44 3.82
C GLY A 16 1.56 10.00 3.31
N GLY A 17 1.11 8.95 4.02
CA GLY A 17 1.14 7.58 3.47
C GLY A 17 0.80 6.45 4.44
N HIS A 18 1.22 5.23 4.07
CA HIS A 18 1.03 4.01 4.86
C HIS A 18 2.30 3.16 4.85
N ASP A 19 2.69 2.66 6.02
CA ASP A 19 3.72 1.62 6.16
C ASP A 19 3.05 0.25 6.32
N TYR A 20 3.54 -0.75 5.59
CA TYR A 20 3.07 -2.13 5.60
C TYR A 20 4.17 -3.03 6.14
N THR A 21 4.04 -3.47 7.38
CA THR A 21 4.95 -4.44 8.00
C THR A 21 4.46 -5.86 7.73
N TRP A 22 5.31 -6.74 7.19
CA TRP A 22 5.00 -8.15 6.93
C TRP A 22 5.27 -9.01 8.17
N ASP A 23 4.22 -9.35 8.92
CA ASP A 23 4.33 -10.05 10.20
C ASP A 23 4.63 -11.55 10.05
N THR A 24 4.13 -12.19 8.98
CA THR A 24 4.34 -13.64 8.71
C THR A 24 5.42 -13.91 7.67
N GLY A 25 6.13 -12.88 7.23
CA GLY A 25 7.17 -13.00 6.21
C GLY A 25 8.39 -13.75 6.72
N PRO A 26 9.23 -14.28 5.81
CA PRO A 26 10.48 -14.94 6.18
C PRO A 26 11.50 -14.00 6.83
N ASN A 27 11.34 -12.69 6.64
CA ASN A 27 12.27 -11.65 7.08
C ASN A 27 11.61 -10.77 8.16
N PRO A 28 11.93 -10.94 9.45
CA PRO A 28 11.29 -10.20 10.54
C PRO A 28 11.49 -8.68 10.40
N GLY A 29 10.39 -7.93 10.48
CA GLY A 29 10.39 -6.46 10.36
C GLY A 29 10.53 -5.95 8.92
N TYR A 30 10.49 -6.84 7.92
CA TYR A 30 10.47 -6.45 6.52
C TYR A 30 9.07 -5.99 6.08
N GLY A 31 9.00 -5.27 4.97
CA GLY A 31 7.77 -4.62 4.52
C GLY A 31 8.04 -3.55 3.46
N PHE A 32 7.02 -2.76 3.17
CA PHE A 32 7.10 -1.65 2.22
C PHE A 32 6.29 -0.45 2.70
N SER A 33 6.54 0.71 2.11
CA SER A 33 5.82 1.95 2.40
C SER A 33 5.22 2.51 1.13
N GLU A 34 4.00 3.01 1.23
CA GLU A 34 3.32 3.73 0.16
C GLU A 34 3.15 5.18 0.58
N SER A 35 3.61 6.10 -0.26
CA SER A 35 3.28 7.51 -0.10
C SER A 35 1.86 7.72 -0.62
N ALA A 36 1.00 8.37 0.18
CA ALA A 36 -0.21 8.96 -0.37
C ALA A 36 0.24 9.97 -1.44
N PRO A 37 -0.40 10.00 -2.62
CA PRO A 37 -0.13 11.08 -3.55
C PRO A 37 -0.40 12.38 -2.78
N MET A 38 0.65 13.18 -2.56
CA MET A 38 0.46 14.56 -2.12
C MET A 38 -0.57 15.13 -3.09
N THR A 39 -1.77 15.43 -2.61
CA THR A 39 -2.58 16.50 -3.18
C THR A 39 -1.80 17.80 -2.97
N ALA A 40 -0.66 17.93 -3.64
CA ALA A 40 0.06 19.15 -3.82
C ALA A 40 -0.88 20.01 -4.67
N GLN A 41 -1.67 20.83 -3.97
CA GLN A 41 -2.35 22.01 -4.49
C GLN A 41 -2.94 21.80 -5.89
N VAL A 42 -4.05 21.08 -5.97
CA VAL A 42 -4.98 21.36 -7.07
C VAL A 42 -5.49 22.79 -6.82
N PRO A 43 -5.19 23.79 -7.69
CA PRO A 43 -5.89 25.05 -7.59
C PRO A 43 -7.37 24.74 -7.72
N GLU A 44 -8.21 25.28 -6.84
CA GLU A 44 -9.65 24.97 -6.74
C GLU A 44 -10.39 25.06 -8.09
N GLN A 45 -9.83 25.83 -9.03
CA GLN A 45 -10.31 26.05 -10.38
C GLN A 45 -10.18 24.84 -11.33
N ASP A 46 -9.35 23.85 -11.02
CA ASP A 46 -9.14 22.65 -11.86
C ASP A 46 -9.79 21.38 -11.26
N ALA A 47 -10.35 21.46 -10.05
CA ALA A 47 -10.98 20.35 -9.33
C ALA A 47 -12.24 19.76 -10.02
N THR A 48 -12.70 20.36 -11.12
CA THR A 48 -13.86 19.88 -11.89
C THR A 48 -13.49 19.21 -13.22
N ARG A 49 -12.21 19.23 -13.63
CA ARG A 49 -11.78 18.70 -14.95
C ARG A 49 -11.03 17.38 -14.93
N ILE A 50 -10.55 16.93 -13.77
CA ILE A 50 -9.94 15.61 -13.63
C ILE A 50 -10.85 14.80 -12.70
N ARG A 51 -11.52 13.82 -13.33
CA ARG A 51 -12.17 12.60 -12.81
C ARG A 51 -12.54 12.57 -11.32
N PRO A 52 -13.76 12.12 -10.96
CA PRO A 52 -14.19 12.06 -9.57
C PRO A 52 -13.09 11.40 -8.73
N THR A 53 -12.62 12.09 -7.69
CA THR A 53 -11.95 11.44 -6.57
C THR A 53 -12.81 10.23 -6.26
N PRO A 54 -12.34 8.98 -6.47
CA PRO A 54 -13.14 7.87 -6.00
C PRO A 54 -13.33 8.11 -4.50
N PRO A 55 -14.57 8.14 -3.99
CA PRO A 55 -14.78 8.11 -2.56
C PRO A 55 -14.02 6.89 -1.99
N PRO A 56 -13.64 6.89 -0.69
CA PRO A 56 -12.79 5.88 -0.06
C PRO A 56 -13.52 4.53 0.11
N SER A 57 -14.13 4.03 -0.95
CA SER A 57 -15.10 2.93 -0.91
C SER A 57 -14.46 1.56 -1.03
N ASN A 58 -13.13 1.44 -1.01
CA ASN A 58 -12.50 0.43 -0.18
C ASN A 58 -10.99 0.71 -0.03
N THR A 59 -10.60 1.60 0.90
CA THR A 59 -9.20 1.70 1.37
C THR A 59 -8.61 0.30 1.67
N LEU A 60 -9.46 -0.62 2.15
CA LEU A 60 -9.13 -2.03 2.30
C LEU A 60 -8.84 -2.79 0.98
N SER A 61 -9.56 -2.54 -0.12
CA SER A 61 -9.23 -3.14 -1.43
C SER A 61 -7.91 -2.60 -1.95
N HIS A 62 -7.64 -1.31 -1.74
CA HIS A 62 -6.36 -0.70 -2.10
C HIS A 62 -5.22 -1.41 -1.36
N TYR A 63 -5.30 -1.51 -0.03
CA TYR A 63 -4.31 -2.22 0.78
C TYR A 63 -4.10 -3.67 0.33
N ARG A 64 -5.18 -4.38 0.02
CA ARG A 64 -5.10 -5.76 -0.50
C ARG A 64 -4.42 -5.83 -1.86
N ALA A 65 -4.65 -4.87 -2.74
CA ALA A 65 -4.01 -4.81 -4.04
C ALA A 65 -2.51 -4.51 -3.91
N SER A 66 -2.12 -3.50 -3.14
CA SER A 66 -0.71 -3.16 -2.93
C SER A 66 0.07 -4.30 -2.26
N ILE A 67 -0.53 -4.99 -1.28
CA ILE A 67 0.11 -6.17 -0.66
C ILE A 67 0.28 -7.32 -1.66
N ARG A 68 -0.69 -7.55 -2.55
CA ARG A 68 -0.58 -8.61 -3.57
C ARG A 68 0.51 -8.32 -4.59
N ASP A 69 0.57 -7.09 -5.05
CA ASP A 69 1.61 -6.64 -5.98
C ASP A 69 3.01 -6.82 -5.36
N PHE A 70 3.16 -6.42 -4.08
CA PHE A 70 4.36 -6.68 -3.32
C PHE A 70 4.69 -8.18 -3.26
N LEU A 71 3.73 -9.04 -2.86
CA LEU A 71 3.97 -10.49 -2.75
C LEU A 71 4.31 -11.16 -4.10
N ASP A 72 3.78 -10.65 -5.22
CA ASP A 72 4.08 -11.16 -6.56
C ASP A 72 5.52 -10.83 -7.00
N ALA A 73 6.05 -9.68 -6.55
CA ALA A 73 7.42 -9.23 -6.84
C ALA A 73 8.48 -9.81 -5.87
N ILE A 74 8.07 -10.56 -4.84
CA ILE A 74 8.99 -11.18 -3.88
C ILE A 74 9.56 -12.48 -4.46
N ASP A 75 10.87 -12.63 -4.40
CA ASP A 75 11.52 -13.92 -4.63
C ASP A 75 11.11 -14.91 -3.52
N PRO A 76 10.46 -16.03 -3.85
CA PRO A 76 10.02 -17.01 -2.86
C PRO A 76 11.16 -17.73 -2.14
N ASN A 77 12.39 -17.72 -2.67
CA ASN A 77 13.55 -18.37 -2.07
C ASN A 77 14.22 -17.49 -1.00
N THR A 78 14.19 -16.16 -1.19
CA THR A 78 14.88 -15.20 -0.32
C THR A 78 13.94 -14.34 0.53
N GLY A 79 12.69 -14.17 0.08
CA GLY A 79 11.70 -13.33 0.75
C GLY A 79 11.94 -11.82 0.61
N TYR A 80 12.77 -11.43 -0.36
CA TYR A 80 13.06 -10.04 -0.72
C TYR A 80 12.57 -9.75 -2.13
N LEU A 81 12.41 -8.47 -2.46
CA LEU A 81 12.09 -8.06 -3.83
C LEU A 81 13.27 -8.42 -4.74
N GLU A 82 12.97 -9.01 -5.91
CA GLU A 82 13.99 -9.20 -6.95
C GLU A 82 14.44 -7.83 -7.50
N GLU A 83 15.74 -7.56 -7.56
CA GLU A 83 16.31 -6.33 -8.15
C GLU A 83 16.22 -6.28 -9.68
#